data_AF-A0AAX4IQT4-F1
#
_entry.id   AF-A0AAX4IQT4-F1
#
_cell.length_a   1.000
_cell.length_b   1.000
_cell.length_c   1.000
_cell.angle_alpha   90.00
_cell.angle_beta   90.00
_cell.angle_gamma   90.00
#
_symmetry.space_group_name_H-M   'P 1'
#
loop_
_entity.id
_entity.type
_entity.pdbx_description
1 polymer ?
#
loop_
_entity_poly.entity_id
_entity_poly.type
_entity_poly.pdbx_seq_one_letter_code
_entity_poly.pdbx_strand_id
1 'polypeptide(L)'
;MNPTVLSPASPVELLHYIVTFQTYPTTVLVCYPRDDFISTLTSTIQNHQLLNDSRPPPLLSATLYQTAVARHIRVLFIPSVTHLRASLSAFDPASSLTPPPPNLPPPSSGKRRPPLLLVYGFLDLHRDSSEWSAQGLSSSAAALVEAARRTGFKPAIVEPRGAGGHEDFKAVLRDDAPVLSGGSRRDDGLWTGRTVEVKRVLGRWFHFKTGQWDV
;
A
#
# COMPACT_ATOMS: atom_id res chain seq x y z
N MET A 1 12.44 -11.19 -8.21
CA MET A 1 11.30 -10.43 -7.63
C MET A 1 11.63 -8.95 -7.78
N ASN A 2 10.67 -8.12 -8.21
CA ASN A 2 10.91 -6.69 -8.48
C ASN A 2 10.03 -5.86 -7.54
N PRO A 3 10.53 -5.47 -6.35
CA PRO A 3 9.80 -4.60 -5.43
C PRO A 3 9.52 -3.25 -6.08
N THR A 4 8.29 -2.76 -5.93
CA THR A 4 7.87 -1.49 -6.53
C THR A 4 7.19 -0.55 -5.56
N VAL A 5 7.47 0.74 -5.71
CA VAL A 5 6.65 1.82 -5.17
C VAL A 5 5.88 2.43 -6.34
N LEU A 6 4.55 2.42 -6.26
CA LEU A 6 3.68 2.99 -7.30
C LEU A 6 3.30 4.42 -6.93
N SER A 7 2.90 5.21 -7.93
CA SER A 7 2.32 6.54 -7.70
C SER A 7 1.08 6.45 -6.79
N PRO A 8 0.74 7.49 -6.03
CA PRO A 8 -0.36 7.48 -5.09
C PRO A 8 -1.69 7.20 -5.79
N ALA A 9 -2.60 6.59 -5.03
CA ALA A 9 -3.95 6.28 -5.45
C ALA A 9 -4.91 6.67 -4.33
N SER A 10 -6.13 7.02 -4.68
CA SER A 10 -7.25 7.05 -3.74
C SER A 10 -7.66 5.63 -3.36
N PRO A 11 -8.43 5.45 -2.27
CA PRO A 11 -9.02 4.15 -1.93
C PRO A 11 -9.82 3.52 -3.08
N VAL A 12 -10.56 4.34 -3.84
CA VAL A 12 -11.41 3.89 -4.95
C VAL A 12 -10.56 3.36 -6.11
N GLU A 13 -9.56 4.12 -6.54
CA GLU A 13 -8.63 3.73 -7.61
C GLU A 13 -7.84 2.46 -7.23
N LEU A 14 -7.35 2.40 -5.99
CA LEU A 14 -6.63 1.24 -5.49
C LEU A 14 -7.48 -0.02 -5.57
N LEU A 15 -8.70 0.01 -5.00
CA LEU A 15 -9.56 -1.16 -4.98
C LEU A 15 -9.99 -1.56 -6.39
N HIS A 16 -10.28 -0.58 -7.26
CA HIS A 16 -10.64 -0.87 -8.65
C HIS A 16 -9.51 -1.56 -9.41
N TYR A 17 -8.27 -1.07 -9.25
CA TYR A 17 -7.09 -1.71 -9.81
C TYR A 17 -6.91 -3.14 -9.27
N ILE A 18 -7.12 -3.36 -7.96
CA ILE A 18 -6.90 -4.68 -7.36
C ILE A 18 -7.90 -5.70 -7.91
N VAL A 19 -9.20 -5.39 -7.92
CA VAL A 19 -10.24 -6.32 -8.41
C VAL A 19 -10.14 -6.57 -9.91
N THR A 20 -9.53 -5.65 -10.66
CA THR A 20 -9.39 -5.75 -12.12
C THR A 20 -8.16 -6.56 -12.54
N PHE A 21 -7.03 -6.42 -11.84
CA PHE A 21 -5.76 -6.97 -12.31
C PHE A 21 -5.12 -8.04 -11.43
N GLN A 22 -5.53 -8.14 -10.16
CA GLN A 22 -4.86 -9.01 -9.21
C GLN A 22 -5.57 -10.36 -9.12
N THR A 23 -4.77 -11.38 -8.80
CA THR A 23 -5.23 -12.78 -8.74
C THR A 23 -5.03 -13.33 -7.33
N TYR A 24 -5.79 -14.36 -6.98
CA TYR A 24 -5.57 -15.10 -5.74
C TYR A 24 -4.20 -15.82 -5.74
N PRO A 25 -3.48 -15.84 -4.61
CA PRO A 25 -3.75 -15.04 -3.40
C PRO A 25 -3.29 -13.58 -3.58
N THR A 26 -4.00 -12.60 -3.05
CA THR A 26 -3.49 -11.21 -2.97
C THR A 26 -3.76 -10.70 -1.57
N THR A 27 -2.77 -10.04 -0.95
CA THR A 27 -2.91 -9.43 0.37
C THR A 27 -2.63 -7.94 0.31
N VAL A 28 -3.54 -7.16 0.87
CA VAL A 28 -3.45 -5.71 1.00
C VAL A 28 -3.39 -5.36 2.48
N LEU A 29 -2.30 -4.72 2.88
CA LEU A 29 -2.10 -4.13 4.20
C LEU A 29 -2.45 -2.64 4.10
N VAL A 30 -3.58 -2.26 4.68
CA VAL A 30 -4.05 -0.87 4.72
C VAL A 30 -3.52 -0.23 5.99
N CYS A 31 -2.50 0.61 5.85
CA CYS A 31 -1.86 1.35 6.93
C CYS A 31 -2.57 2.67 7.19
N TYR A 32 -3.89 2.57 7.35
CA TYR A 32 -4.83 3.67 7.53
C TYR A 32 -5.92 3.18 8.49
N PRO A 33 -6.45 4.02 9.40
CA PRO A 33 -7.58 3.61 10.24
C PRO A 33 -8.75 3.14 9.37
N ARG A 34 -9.42 2.07 9.82
CA ARG A 34 -10.50 1.44 9.02
C ARG A 34 -11.65 2.42 8.76
N ASP A 35 -12.03 3.18 9.77
CA ASP A 35 -13.18 4.08 9.67
C ASP A 35 -12.87 5.26 8.76
N ASP A 36 -11.65 5.79 8.82
CA ASP A 36 -11.19 6.84 7.90
C ASP A 36 -11.13 6.33 6.46
N PHE A 37 -10.68 5.09 6.25
CA PHE A 37 -10.62 4.47 4.93
C PHE A 37 -12.02 4.39 4.32
N ILE A 38 -12.99 3.91 5.10
CA ILE A 38 -14.38 3.75 4.68
C ILE A 38 -15.05 5.11 4.48
N SER A 39 -14.80 6.08 5.37
CA SER A 39 -15.31 7.44 5.28
C SER A 39 -14.82 8.12 4.00
N THR A 40 -13.52 8.02 3.70
CA THR A 40 -12.91 8.57 2.48
C THR A 40 -13.50 7.91 1.23
N LEU A 41 -13.67 6.60 1.24
CA LEU A 41 -14.26 5.84 0.14
C LEU A 41 -15.72 6.29 -0.11
N THR A 42 -16.52 6.39 0.96
CA THR A 42 -17.93 6.80 0.91
C THR A 42 -18.06 8.24 0.42
N SER A 43 -17.25 9.15 0.96
CA SER A 43 -17.24 10.57 0.56
C SER A 43 -16.86 10.74 -0.91
N THR A 44 -15.89 9.97 -1.39
CA THR A 44 -15.48 9.99 -2.81
C THR A 44 -16.64 9.57 -3.72
N ILE A 45 -17.36 8.50 -3.36
CA ILE A 45 -18.53 8.02 -4.10
C ILE A 45 -19.66 9.05 -4.10
N GLN A 46 -19.96 9.64 -2.94
CA GLN A 46 -21.01 10.67 -2.80
C GLN A 46 -20.68 11.92 -3.62
N ASN A 47 -19.44 12.42 -3.54
CA ASN A 47 -19.00 13.57 -4.33
C ASN A 47 -19.11 13.31 -5.84
N HIS A 48 -18.79 12.09 -6.30
CA HIS A 48 -18.96 11.71 -7.70
C HIS A 48 -20.44 11.73 -8.15
N GLN A 49 -21.37 11.36 -7.27
CA GLN A 49 -22.81 11.45 -7.56
C GLN A 49 -23.28 12.90 -7.63
N LEU A 50 -22.78 13.78 -6.75
CA LEU A 50 -23.14 15.20 -6.71
C LEU A 50 -22.62 15.98 -7.92
N LEU A 51 -21.45 15.62 -8.46
CA LEU A 51 -20.86 16.24 -9.65
C LEU A 51 -21.55 15.81 -10.96
N ASN A 52 -22.62 15.01 -10.88
CA ASN A 52 -23.46 14.59 -12.02
C ASN A 52 -22.68 13.94 -13.17
N ASP A 53 -21.52 13.37 -12.86
CA ASP A 53 -20.76 12.62 -13.85
C ASP A 53 -21.60 11.39 -14.20
N SER A 54 -22.07 11.32 -15.45
CA SER A 54 -23.19 10.44 -15.84
C SER A 54 -22.84 8.95 -15.80
N ARG A 55 -21.58 8.63 -15.46
CA ARG A 55 -21.07 7.28 -15.33
C ARG A 55 -20.95 6.93 -13.84
N PRO A 56 -21.50 5.80 -13.37
CA PRO A 56 -21.26 5.35 -12.00
C PRO A 56 -19.75 5.15 -11.75
N PRO A 57 -19.25 5.42 -10.53
CA PRO A 57 -17.88 5.12 -10.15
C PRO A 57 -17.54 3.65 -10.48
N PRO A 58 -16.32 3.34 -10.95
CA PRO A 58 -15.97 1.99 -11.42
C PRO A 58 -16.25 0.87 -10.41
N LEU A 59 -16.08 1.14 -9.11
CA LEU A 59 -16.40 0.21 -8.03
C LEU A 59 -17.90 -0.08 -7.88
N LEU A 60 -18.77 0.89 -8.17
CA LEU A 60 -20.23 0.72 -8.12
C LEU A 60 -20.76 0.03 -9.38
N SER A 61 -20.01 0.07 -10.48
CA SER A 61 -20.28 -0.70 -11.70
C SER A 61 -19.49 -2.01 -11.77
N ALA A 62 -18.98 -2.50 -10.64
CA ALA A 62 -18.18 -3.72 -10.62
C ALA A 62 -18.97 -4.90 -11.20
N THR A 63 -18.36 -5.59 -12.17
CA THR A 63 -18.96 -6.77 -12.80
C THR A 63 -19.14 -7.91 -11.78
N LEU A 64 -20.01 -8.88 -12.09
CA LEU A 64 -20.13 -10.10 -11.30
C LEU A 64 -18.78 -10.82 -11.13
N TYR A 65 -17.94 -10.77 -12.17
CA TYR A 65 -16.58 -11.31 -12.13
C TYR A 65 -15.69 -10.56 -11.14
N GLN A 66 -15.64 -9.23 -11.20
CA GLN A 66 -14.86 -8.42 -10.23
C GLN A 66 -15.36 -8.62 -8.80
N THR A 67 -16.68 -8.72 -8.60
CA THR A 67 -17.27 -9.01 -7.28
C THR A 67 -16.88 -10.39 -6.77
N ALA A 68 -16.85 -11.40 -7.65
CA ALA A 68 -16.37 -12.73 -7.29
C ALA A 68 -14.87 -12.71 -6.93
N VAL A 69 -14.04 -12.01 -7.72
CA VAL A 69 -12.61 -11.83 -7.44
C VAL A 69 -12.38 -11.12 -6.10
N ALA A 70 -13.18 -10.12 -5.76
CA ALA A 70 -13.06 -9.35 -4.53
C ALA A 70 -13.10 -10.22 -3.27
N ARG A 71 -13.91 -11.28 -3.27
CA ARG A 71 -14.02 -12.25 -2.17
C ARG A 71 -12.74 -13.06 -1.93
N HIS A 72 -11.80 -13.02 -2.87
CA HIS A 72 -10.54 -13.76 -2.84
C HIS A 72 -9.33 -12.84 -2.60
N ILE A 73 -9.56 -11.58 -2.20
CA ILE A 73 -8.52 -10.64 -1.79
C ILE A 73 -8.51 -10.56 -0.26
N ARG A 74 -7.35 -10.77 0.35
CA ARG A 74 -7.14 -10.58 1.79
C ARG A 74 -6.85 -9.10 2.04
N VAL A 75 -7.61 -8.46 2.93
CA VAL A 75 -7.36 -7.07 3.36
C VAL A 75 -7.16 -7.06 4.87
N LEU A 76 -6.10 -6.40 5.35
CA LEU A 76 -5.79 -6.23 6.76
C LEU A 76 -5.59 -4.74 7.06
N PHE A 77 -6.22 -4.24 8.11
CA PHE A 77 -6.01 -2.86 8.58
C PHE A 77 -4.91 -2.85 9.64
N ILE A 78 -3.94 -1.96 9.47
CA ILE A 78 -2.69 -1.92 10.22
C ILE A 78 -2.58 -0.55 10.88
N PRO A 79 -2.83 -0.43 12.20
CA PRO A 79 -2.95 0.86 12.86
C PRO A 79 -1.61 1.50 13.28
N SER A 80 -0.50 0.76 13.26
CA SER A 80 0.82 1.33 13.59
C SER A 80 1.97 0.57 12.94
N VAL A 81 3.15 1.18 12.94
CA VAL A 81 4.40 0.59 12.41
C VAL A 81 4.73 -0.74 13.11
N THR A 82 4.48 -0.85 14.42
CA THR A 82 4.66 -2.11 15.16
C THR A 82 3.77 -3.21 14.62
N HIS A 83 2.49 -2.91 14.37
CA HIS A 83 1.55 -3.87 13.78
C HIS A 83 1.95 -4.25 12.35
N LEU A 84 2.47 -3.30 11.56
CA LEU A 84 2.98 -3.57 10.22
C LEU A 84 4.12 -4.59 10.27
N ARG A 85 5.14 -4.32 11.08
CA ARG A 85 6.32 -5.20 11.21
C ARG A 85 5.95 -6.57 11.76
N ALA A 86 5.05 -6.64 12.75
CA ALA A 86 4.56 -7.91 13.29
C ALA A 86 3.81 -8.72 12.21
N SER A 87 2.91 -8.07 11.47
CA SER A 87 2.13 -8.70 10.40
C SER A 87 3.01 -9.22 9.27
N LEU A 88 4.03 -8.46 8.87
CA LEU A 88 5.00 -8.87 7.85
C LEU A 88 5.89 -10.03 8.34
N SER A 89 6.34 -10.00 9.59
CA SER A 89 7.16 -11.06 10.17
C SER A 89 6.41 -12.39 10.22
N ALA A 90 5.15 -12.35 10.65
CA ALA A 90 4.25 -13.51 10.72
C ALA A 90 3.52 -13.80 9.40
N PHE A 91 3.85 -13.11 8.31
CA PHE A 91 3.11 -13.25 7.06
C PHE A 91 3.23 -14.66 6.50
N ASP A 92 2.08 -15.33 6.39
CA ASP A 92 1.91 -16.63 5.76
C ASP A 92 0.60 -16.64 4.96
N PRO A 93 0.63 -16.85 3.63
CA PRO A 93 -0.56 -16.99 2.80
C PRO A 93 -1.44 -18.17 3.20
N ALA A 94 -0.86 -19.26 3.71
CA ALA A 94 -1.62 -20.44 4.13
C ALA A 94 -2.49 -20.19 5.36
N SER A 95 -2.11 -19.22 6.19
CA SER A 95 -2.90 -18.76 7.36
C SER A 95 -4.12 -17.90 6.99
N SER A 96 -4.33 -17.60 5.71
CA SER A 96 -5.40 -16.69 5.28
C SER A 96 -6.78 -17.34 5.44
N LEU A 97 -7.70 -16.61 6.07
CA LEU A 97 -9.13 -16.96 6.09
C LEU A 97 -9.84 -16.68 4.76
N THR A 98 -9.14 -16.11 3.77
CA THR A 98 -9.66 -15.85 2.44
C THR A 98 -9.57 -17.13 1.61
N PRO A 99 -10.70 -17.78 1.26
CA PRO A 99 -10.67 -19.07 0.58
C PRO A 99 -10.15 -18.91 -0.86
N PRO A 100 -9.54 -19.96 -1.43
CA PRO A 100 -9.18 -19.97 -2.83
C PRO A 100 -10.43 -19.89 -3.72
N PRO A 101 -10.34 -19.26 -4.91
CA PRO A 101 -11.41 -19.30 -5.90
C PRO A 101 -11.68 -20.73 -6.38
N PRO A 102 -12.91 -21.05 -6.78
CA PRO A 102 -13.24 -22.33 -7.39
C PRO A 102 -12.39 -22.55 -8.66
N ASN A 103 -12.00 -23.79 -8.91
CA ASN A 103 -11.17 -24.19 -10.05
C ASN A 103 -9.77 -23.54 -10.09
N LEU A 104 -9.19 -23.18 -8.94
CA LEU A 104 -7.81 -22.72 -8.86
C LEU A 104 -6.87 -23.80 -9.44
N PRO A 105 -6.18 -23.59 -10.59
CA PRO A 105 -5.24 -24.58 -11.10
C PRO A 105 -4.13 -24.88 -10.09
N PRO A 106 -3.57 -26.11 -10.12
CA PRO A 106 -2.52 -26.51 -9.21
C PRO A 106 -1.28 -25.62 -9.37
N PRO A 107 -0.50 -25.44 -8.29
CA PRO A 107 0.68 -24.57 -8.27
C PRO A 107 1.78 -24.98 -9.26
N SER A 108 1.76 -26.22 -9.77
CA SER A 108 2.68 -26.73 -10.80
C SER A 108 2.42 -26.19 -12.22
N SER A 109 1.32 -25.45 -12.44
CA SER A 109 1.07 -24.78 -13.71
C SER A 109 1.99 -23.56 -13.85
N GLY A 110 3.13 -23.74 -14.53
CA GLY A 110 4.25 -22.78 -14.64
C GLY A 110 3.99 -21.44 -15.35
N LYS A 111 2.75 -20.92 -15.33
CA LYS A 111 2.36 -19.64 -15.98
C LYS A 111 1.67 -18.64 -15.05
N ARG A 112 1.68 -18.84 -13.72
CA ARG A 112 1.04 -17.89 -12.81
C ARG A 112 1.91 -16.66 -12.56
N ARG A 113 1.31 -15.48 -12.74
CA ARG A 113 1.89 -14.23 -12.26
C ARG A 113 2.05 -14.31 -10.75
N PRO A 114 3.15 -13.78 -10.18
CA PRO A 114 3.34 -13.81 -8.74
C PRO A 114 2.26 -13.00 -8.03
N PRO A 115 1.69 -13.52 -6.92
CA PRO A 115 0.68 -12.84 -6.12
C PRO A 115 1.19 -11.52 -5.53
N LEU A 116 0.28 -10.59 -5.22
CA LEU A 116 0.65 -9.25 -4.73
C LEU A 116 0.58 -9.17 -3.19
N LEU A 117 1.64 -8.64 -2.57
CA LEU A 117 1.66 -8.19 -1.18
C LEU A 117 1.81 -6.67 -1.18
N LEU A 118 0.71 -5.96 -1.02
CA LEU A 118 0.66 -4.50 -1.13
C LEU A 118 0.55 -3.85 0.24
N VAL A 119 1.31 -2.80 0.48
CA VAL A 119 1.16 -1.91 1.63
C VAL A 119 0.65 -0.55 1.13
N TYR A 120 -0.52 -0.16 1.61
CA TYR A 120 -1.16 1.11 1.28
C TYR A 120 -1.01 2.09 2.45
N GLY A 121 -0.36 3.23 2.25
CA GLY A 121 -0.08 4.21 3.32
C GLY A 121 1.19 3.89 4.12
N PHE A 122 2.22 3.38 3.46
CA PHE A 122 3.45 2.98 4.14
C PHE A 122 4.15 4.19 4.78
N LEU A 123 4.34 5.28 4.04
CA LEU A 123 4.99 6.49 4.53
C LEU A 123 4.12 7.23 5.53
N ASP A 124 2.82 7.33 5.24
CA ASP A 124 1.85 8.00 6.11
C ASP A 124 1.85 7.38 7.52
N LEU A 125 1.88 6.05 7.61
CA LEU A 125 1.98 5.32 8.89
C LEU A 125 3.21 5.69 9.73
N HIS A 126 4.32 6.04 9.08
CA HIS A 126 5.56 6.39 9.78
C HIS A 126 5.61 7.87 10.15
N ARG A 127 4.96 8.74 9.38
CA ARG A 127 5.14 10.20 9.38
C ARG A 127 4.95 10.84 10.76
N ASP A 128 3.89 10.45 11.47
CA ASP A 128 3.56 11.02 12.79
C ASP A 128 4.09 10.16 13.95
N SER A 129 5.12 9.36 13.68
CA SER A 129 5.74 8.48 14.67
C SER A 129 7.26 8.72 14.76
N SER A 130 7.88 8.22 15.83
CA SER A 130 9.34 8.20 15.95
C SER A 130 10.04 7.29 14.92
N GLU A 131 9.26 6.57 14.11
CA GLU A 131 9.73 5.71 13.02
C GLU A 131 9.85 6.45 11.68
N TRP A 132 9.48 7.74 11.61
CA TRP A 132 9.86 8.62 10.50
C TRP A 132 11.37 8.88 10.53
N SER A 133 12.14 7.90 10.05
CA SER A 133 13.59 7.96 9.95
C SER A 133 14.09 7.04 8.84
N ALA A 134 15.31 7.25 8.35
CA ALA A 134 15.92 6.36 7.37
C ALA A 134 16.03 4.93 7.91
N GLN A 135 16.40 4.79 9.19
CA GLN A 135 16.44 3.51 9.89
C GLN A 135 15.06 2.85 9.97
N GLY A 136 14.04 3.58 10.42
CA GLY A 136 12.68 3.07 10.63
C GLY A 136 12.01 2.64 9.32
N LEU A 137 12.07 3.52 8.32
CA LEU A 137 11.58 3.26 6.97
C LEU A 137 12.32 2.08 6.32
N SER A 138 13.65 2.05 6.43
CA SER A 138 14.44 0.94 5.87
C SER A 138 14.14 -0.40 6.56
N SER A 139 13.89 -0.39 7.87
CA SER A 139 13.53 -1.60 8.62
C SER A 139 12.19 -2.18 8.15
N SER A 140 11.15 -1.33 8.04
CA SER A 140 9.83 -1.74 7.56
C SER A 140 9.85 -2.16 6.08
N ALA A 141 10.64 -1.46 5.25
CA ALA A 141 10.86 -1.81 3.84
C ALA A 141 11.52 -3.19 3.69
N ALA A 142 12.57 -3.45 4.47
CA ALA A 142 13.24 -4.74 4.50
C ALA A 142 12.29 -5.87 4.91
N ALA A 143 11.48 -5.66 5.96
CA ALA A 143 10.49 -6.61 6.41
C ALA A 143 9.47 -6.96 5.32
N LEU A 144 9.01 -5.97 4.55
CA LEU A 144 8.08 -6.18 3.44
C LEU A 144 8.72 -7.00 2.31
N VAL A 145 9.94 -6.63 1.90
CA VAL A 145 10.66 -7.35 0.85
C VAL A 145 10.95 -8.78 1.28
N GLU A 146 11.38 -9.00 2.52
CA GLU A 146 11.67 -10.34 3.02
C GLU A 146 10.41 -11.20 3.14
N ALA A 147 9.33 -10.67 3.70
CA ALA A 147 8.04 -11.36 3.79
C ALA A 147 7.53 -11.80 2.40
N ALA A 148 7.62 -10.91 1.41
CA ALA A 148 7.24 -11.23 0.05
C ALA A 148 8.16 -12.28 -0.59
N ARG A 149 9.47 -12.18 -0.35
CA ARG A 149 10.46 -13.13 -0.90
C ARG A 149 10.23 -14.53 -0.36
N ARG A 150 10.01 -14.66 0.96
CA ARG A 150 9.80 -15.93 1.65
C ARG A 150 8.52 -16.65 1.21
N THR A 151 7.55 -15.90 0.70
CA THR A 151 6.21 -16.42 0.33
C THR A 151 5.96 -16.45 -1.18
N GLY A 152 6.91 -15.96 -2.00
CA GLY A 152 6.77 -15.90 -3.46
C GLY A 152 5.87 -14.76 -3.96
N PHE A 153 5.58 -13.77 -3.11
CA PHE A 153 4.78 -12.60 -3.46
C PHE A 153 5.64 -11.51 -4.11
N LYS A 154 4.98 -10.62 -4.85
CA LYS A 154 5.55 -9.37 -5.32
C LYS A 154 5.20 -8.27 -4.30
N PRO A 155 6.19 -7.62 -3.67
CA PRO A 155 5.95 -6.53 -2.74
C PRO A 155 5.67 -5.24 -3.51
N ALA A 156 4.66 -4.49 -3.06
CA ALA A 156 4.35 -3.16 -3.58
C ALA A 156 3.99 -2.18 -2.46
N ILE A 157 4.36 -0.92 -2.65
CA ILE A 157 3.93 0.21 -1.81
C ILE A 157 3.09 1.16 -2.67
N VAL A 158 1.99 1.66 -2.11
CA VAL A 158 1.15 2.72 -2.68
C VAL A 158 0.81 3.69 -1.57
N GLU A 159 0.96 4.99 -1.78
CA GLU A 159 0.52 6.00 -0.81
C GLU A 159 -0.90 6.50 -1.14
N PRO A 160 -1.69 6.92 -0.14
CA PRO A 160 -2.89 7.71 -0.36
C PRO A 160 -2.58 9.00 -1.13
N ARG A 161 -3.51 9.44 -1.98
CA ARG A 161 -3.45 10.82 -2.52
C ARG A 161 -3.49 11.83 -1.37
N GLY A 162 -2.65 12.87 -1.46
CA GLY A 162 -2.54 13.87 -0.41
C GLY A 162 -1.77 13.43 0.84
N ALA A 163 -1.15 12.24 0.86
CA ALA A 163 -0.39 11.75 2.01
C ALA A 163 0.67 12.76 2.46
N GLY A 164 0.70 13.09 3.75
CA GLY A 164 1.57 14.14 4.29
C GLY A 164 1.25 15.58 3.86
N GLY A 165 0.06 15.84 3.32
CA GLY A 165 -0.35 17.18 2.86
C GLY A 165 0.23 17.58 1.50
N HIS A 166 0.77 16.63 0.74
CA HIS A 166 1.45 16.91 -0.52
C HIS A 166 0.54 16.65 -1.73
N GLU A 167 0.51 17.60 -2.66
CA GLU A 167 -0.23 17.52 -3.93
C GLU A 167 0.39 16.49 -4.92
N ASP A 168 1.72 16.34 -4.93
CA ASP A 168 2.46 15.43 -5.81
C ASP A 168 3.28 14.42 -5.00
N PHE A 169 3.29 13.17 -5.45
CA PHE A 169 4.13 12.11 -4.91
C PHE A 169 5.62 12.45 -4.92
N LYS A 170 6.08 13.19 -5.93
CA LYS A 170 7.48 13.62 -5.98
C LYS A 170 7.83 14.50 -4.79
N ALA A 171 6.88 15.29 -4.28
CA ALA A 171 7.08 16.11 -3.08
C ALA A 171 7.19 15.21 -1.85
N VAL A 172 6.28 14.24 -1.68
CA VAL A 172 6.35 13.22 -0.60
C VAL A 172 7.71 12.53 -0.57
N LEU A 173 8.23 12.14 -1.73
CA LEU A 173 9.52 11.44 -1.83
C LEU A 173 10.73 12.32 -1.54
N ARG A 174 10.60 13.65 -1.66
CA ARG A 174 11.65 14.63 -1.33
C ARG A 174 11.66 15.01 0.14
N ASP A 175 10.67 14.57 0.92
CA ASP A 175 10.67 14.84 2.36
C ASP A 175 11.96 14.29 3.00
N ASP A 176 12.51 15.09 3.90
CA ASP A 176 13.66 14.72 4.70
C ASP A 176 13.24 13.87 5.90
N ALA A 177 13.98 12.78 6.10
CA ALA A 177 13.90 11.96 7.30
C ALA A 177 15.26 11.95 8.01
N PRO A 178 15.30 12.07 9.35
CA PRO A 178 16.54 11.89 10.11
C PRO A 178 17.10 10.49 9.86
N VAL A 179 18.42 10.33 9.89
CA VAL A 179 19.03 9.01 9.65
C VAL A 179 18.62 7.98 10.70
N LEU A 180 18.50 8.39 11.96
CA LEU A 180 18.17 7.52 13.10
C LEU A 180 16.78 7.84 13.64
N SER A 181 16.10 6.82 14.17
CA SER A 181 14.82 6.99 14.87
C SER A 181 15.00 7.80 16.15
N GLY A 182 13.97 8.58 16.53
CA GLY A 182 14.00 9.43 17.72
C GLY A 182 14.76 10.75 17.56
N GLY A 183 15.15 11.14 16.34
CA GLY A 183 15.63 12.49 16.07
C GLY A 183 14.57 13.52 16.44
N SER A 184 14.95 14.59 17.14
CA SER A 184 14.02 15.69 17.44
C SER A 184 13.93 16.67 16.28
N ARG A 185 12.71 17.14 16.03
CA ARG A 185 12.48 18.32 15.20
C ARG A 185 12.73 19.56 16.07
N ARG A 186 13.50 20.50 15.55
CA ARG A 186 13.74 21.80 16.20
C ARG A 186 12.53 22.71 16.04
N ASP A 187 12.49 23.78 16.82
CA ASP A 187 11.39 24.77 16.81
C ASP A 187 11.24 25.48 15.45
N ASP A 188 12.32 25.54 14.65
CA ASP A 188 12.30 26.06 13.27
C ASP A 188 11.75 25.05 12.24
N GLY A 189 11.33 23.87 12.70
CA GLY A 189 10.82 22.79 11.86
C GLY A 189 11.91 21.98 11.16
N LEU A 190 13.20 22.24 11.41
CA LEU A 190 14.31 21.47 10.85
C LEU A 190 14.66 20.28 11.73
N TRP A 191 15.08 19.17 11.12
CA TRP A 191 15.55 18.01 11.88
C TRP A 191 16.91 18.28 12.53
N THR A 192 17.10 17.80 13.76
CA THR A 192 18.42 17.82 14.38
C THR A 192 19.30 16.71 13.78
N GLY A 193 20.41 17.10 13.16
CA GLY A 193 21.43 16.16 12.66
C GLY A 193 21.36 15.91 11.16
N ARG A 194 21.86 14.76 10.72
CA ARG A 194 21.87 14.39 9.29
C ARG A 194 20.51 13.86 8.87
N THR A 195 19.98 14.41 7.77
CA THR A 195 18.79 13.93 7.11
C THR A 195 19.13 13.24 5.78
N VAL A 196 18.14 12.54 5.25
CA VAL A 196 18.18 11.98 3.91
C VAL A 196 16.77 11.99 3.33
N GLU A 197 16.67 12.23 2.02
CA GLU A 197 15.40 12.13 1.30
C GLU A 197 14.82 10.72 1.40
N VAL A 198 13.51 10.65 1.67
CA VAL A 198 12.75 9.39 1.69
C VAL A 198 12.92 8.59 0.39
N LYS A 199 12.98 9.27 -0.76
CA LYS A 199 13.24 8.65 -2.07
C LYS A 199 14.49 7.79 -2.06
N ARG A 200 15.56 8.28 -1.44
CA ARG A 200 16.85 7.59 -1.39
C ARG A 200 16.78 6.37 -0.50
N VAL A 201 16.06 6.46 0.61
CA VAL A 201 15.85 5.34 1.54
C VAL A 201 15.06 4.23 0.85
N LEU A 202 13.88 4.54 0.29
CA LEU A 202 13.04 3.57 -0.41
C LEU A 202 13.70 3.04 -1.68
N GLY A 203 14.47 3.86 -2.40
CA GLY A 203 15.16 3.47 -3.62
C GLY A 203 16.24 2.39 -3.44
N ARG A 204 16.66 2.12 -2.19
CA ARG A 204 17.52 0.97 -1.87
C ARG A 204 16.79 -0.37 -1.95
N TRP A 205 15.47 -0.34 -1.79
CA TRP A 205 14.62 -1.53 -1.67
C TRP A 205 13.67 -1.69 -2.86
N PHE A 206 13.21 -0.58 -3.44
CA PHE A 206 12.14 -0.56 -4.44
C PHE A 206 12.47 0.25 -5.67
N HIS A 207 11.84 -0.12 -6.78
CA HIS A 207 11.81 0.68 -8.01
C HIS A 207 10.54 1.51 -8.05
N PHE A 208 10.67 2.79 -8.40
CA PHE A 208 9.52 3.68 -8.55
C PHE A 208 8.85 3.49 -9.92
N LYS A 209 7.52 3.43 -9.95
CA LYS A 209 6.72 3.31 -11.17
C LYS A 209 5.44 4.13 -11.06
N THR A 210 4.87 4.52 -12.19
CA THR A 210 3.52 5.07 -12.25
C THR A 210 2.51 3.93 -12.21
N GLY A 211 1.54 4.01 -11.31
CA GLY A 211 0.39 3.10 -11.28
C GLY A 211 -0.60 3.43 -12.39
N GLN A 212 -1.29 2.42 -12.91
CA GLN A 212 -2.34 2.59 -13.91
C GLN A 212 -3.68 2.67 -13.17
N TRP A 213 -4.02 3.88 -12.72
CA TRP A 213 -5.22 4.12 -11.90
C TRP A 213 -6.47 4.45 -12.72
N ASP A 214 -6.30 4.93 -13.96
CA ASP A 214 -7.38 5.31 -14.89
C ASP A 214 -8.00 4.13 -15.66
N VAL A 215 -8.00 2.95 -15.04
CA VAL A 215 -8.54 1.71 -15.63
C VAL A 215 -10.00 1.59 -15.26
#